data_AF-A0AA36M601-F1
#
_entry.id   AF-A0AA36M601-F1
#
_cell.length_a   1.000
_cell.length_b   1.000
_cell.length_c   1.000
_cell.angle_alpha   90.00
_cell.angle_beta   90.00
_cell.angle_gamma   90.00
#
_symmetry.space_group_name_H-M   'P 1'
#
loop_
_entity.id
_entity.type
_entity.pdbx_description
1 polymer ?
#
loop_
_entity_poly.entity_id
_entity_poly.type
_entity_poly.pdbx_seq_one_letter_code
_entity_poly.pdbx_strand_id
1 'polypeptide(L)'
;MKGWESDFAFYLLQIMALFSILNYLGLLVCNIHSIALFQSSFLIRITGSNYQGSFLAYVATNVCLTAHRLFYTLLPLQARFILKKSILKACILSMIAFYIAYVCFTLTPLASVVYCPAQIFFYFERRRFLGFIQVMNQVSNFVVGVVNVSAYTVMFGTLFLKGTLTFTHNNEIRMTLQAAVVSFFELLFFLYWEYGPSSGLSEFWQRVCDGYSILLYFDVLILPYMISNKSVKSELNKIFSRKRRDSTAKTWSHPRMPL
;
A
#
# COMPACT_ATOMS: atom_id res chain seq x y z
N MET A 1 -12.81 -25.86 2.09
CA MET A 1 -13.47 -24.62 1.61
C MET A 1 -12.53 -23.93 0.63
N LYS A 2 -12.80 -24.05 -0.68
CA LYS A 2 -11.97 -23.49 -1.76
C LYS A 2 -12.91 -22.66 -2.66
N GLY A 3 -12.54 -21.42 -2.98
CA GLY A 3 -12.96 -20.84 -4.25
C GLY A 3 -13.19 -19.33 -4.33
N TRP A 4 -13.74 -18.66 -3.31
CA TRP A 4 -14.19 -17.25 -3.47
C TRP A 4 -13.67 -16.27 -2.41
N GLU A 5 -13.26 -16.72 -1.23
CA GLU A 5 -12.75 -15.85 -0.16
C GLU A 5 -11.30 -15.35 -0.44
N SER A 6 -10.61 -15.99 -1.39
CA SER A 6 -9.23 -15.65 -1.82
C SER A 6 -9.19 -14.44 -2.76
N ASP A 7 -10.21 -14.25 -3.60
CA ASP A 7 -10.10 -13.32 -4.72
C ASP A 7 -10.15 -11.86 -4.25
N PHE A 8 -11.07 -11.52 -3.34
CA PHE A 8 -11.25 -10.14 -2.90
C PHE A 8 -10.00 -9.55 -2.25
N ALA A 9 -9.49 -10.21 -1.22
CA ALA A 9 -8.27 -9.78 -0.53
C ALA A 9 -7.06 -9.79 -1.48
N PHE A 10 -7.00 -10.74 -2.41
CA PHE A 10 -5.94 -10.79 -3.41
C PHE A 10 -5.98 -9.59 -4.37
N TYR A 11 -7.15 -9.22 -4.89
CA TYR A 11 -7.28 -8.04 -5.75
C TYR A 11 -6.97 -6.73 -5.02
N LEU A 12 -7.39 -6.60 -3.75
CA LEU A 12 -6.99 -5.43 -2.93
C LEU A 12 -5.47 -5.39 -2.72
N LEU A 13 -4.83 -6.53 -2.43
CA LEU A 13 -3.37 -6.59 -2.31
C LEU A 13 -2.66 -6.25 -3.62
N GLN A 14 -3.20 -6.67 -4.77
CA GLN A 14 -2.68 -6.28 -6.08
C GLN A 14 -2.76 -4.77 -6.30
N ILE A 15 -3.85 -4.13 -5.88
CA ILE A 15 -4.02 -2.67 -5.96
C ILE A 15 -3.06 -1.94 -5.02
N MET A 16 -2.88 -2.44 -3.79
CA MET A 16 -1.86 -1.91 -2.87
C MET A 16 -0.47 -2.00 -3.48
N ALA A 17 -0.12 -3.14 -4.09
CA ALA A 17 1.14 -3.31 -4.79
C ALA A 17 1.26 -2.35 -5.99
N LEU A 18 0.19 -2.12 -6.75
CA LEU A 18 0.18 -1.16 -7.85
C LEU A 18 0.46 0.27 -7.35
N PHE A 19 -0.21 0.74 -6.29
CA PHE A 19 0.04 2.07 -5.73
C PHE A 19 1.44 2.21 -5.15
N SER A 20 1.96 1.15 -4.50
CA SER A 20 3.35 1.11 -4.06
C SER A 20 4.33 1.25 -5.23
N ILE A 21 4.13 0.49 -6.33
CA ILE A 21 4.95 0.59 -7.54
C ILE A 21 4.85 2.00 -8.16
N LEU A 22 3.65 2.59 -8.24
CA LEU A 22 3.48 3.96 -8.74
C LEU A 22 4.24 4.97 -7.88
N ASN A 23 4.24 4.81 -6.57
CA ASN A 23 5.03 5.64 -5.68
C ASN A 23 6.54 5.48 -5.90
N TYR A 24 7.03 4.24 -5.98
CA TYR A 24 8.44 3.93 -6.26
C TYR A 24 8.90 4.50 -7.60
N LEU A 25 8.08 4.39 -8.64
CA LEU A 25 8.35 4.99 -9.95
C LEU A 25 8.41 6.51 -9.86
N GLY A 26 7.47 7.14 -9.14
CA GLY A 26 7.48 8.58 -8.91
C GLY A 26 8.75 9.06 -8.22
N LEU A 27 9.20 8.33 -7.19
CA LEU A 27 10.44 8.61 -6.49
C LEU A 27 11.68 8.40 -7.36
N LEU A 28 11.72 7.32 -8.15
CA LEU A 28 12.80 7.05 -9.09
C LEU A 28 12.93 8.17 -10.12
N VAL A 29 11.81 8.60 -10.70
CA VAL A 29 11.78 9.73 -11.64
C VAL A 29 12.29 11.01 -10.97
N CYS A 30 11.87 11.30 -9.74
CA CYS A 30 12.37 12.44 -8.96
C CYS A 30 13.89 12.39 -8.76
N ASN A 31 14.43 11.23 -8.40
CA ASN A 31 15.85 11.05 -8.15
C ASN A 31 16.68 11.23 -9.42
N ILE A 32 16.25 10.61 -10.53
CA ILE A 32 16.90 10.78 -11.84
C ILE A 32 16.85 12.25 -12.28
N HIS A 33 15.68 12.88 -12.14
CA HIS A 33 15.47 14.30 -12.47
C HIS A 33 16.35 15.22 -11.62
N SER A 34 16.56 14.89 -10.34
CA SER A 34 17.46 15.62 -9.44
C SER A 34 18.92 15.50 -9.86
N ILE A 35 19.38 14.28 -10.19
CA ILE A 35 20.76 14.00 -10.61
C ILE A 35 21.05 14.67 -11.96
N ALA A 36 20.08 14.65 -12.88
CA ALA A 36 20.22 15.25 -14.20
C ALA A 36 20.11 16.79 -14.19
N LEU A 37 19.86 17.42 -13.02
CA LEU A 37 19.74 18.87 -12.83
C LEU A 37 18.71 19.55 -13.75
N PHE A 38 17.75 18.81 -14.29
CA PHE A 38 16.68 19.39 -15.09
C PHE A 38 15.72 20.17 -14.18
N GLN A 39 15.38 21.40 -14.54
CA GLN A 39 14.38 22.19 -13.81
C GLN A 39 13.07 22.24 -14.60
N SER A 40 12.20 21.25 -14.38
CA SER A 40 10.85 21.22 -14.95
C SER A 40 9.81 21.29 -13.83
N SER A 41 9.16 22.45 -13.70
CA SER A 41 8.09 22.67 -12.72
C SER A 41 6.91 21.71 -12.91
N PHE A 42 6.65 21.27 -14.14
CA PHE A 42 5.56 20.36 -14.45
C PHE A 42 5.84 18.93 -13.97
N LEU A 43 7.04 18.40 -14.22
CA LEU A 43 7.42 17.05 -13.78
C LEU A 43 7.45 16.94 -12.25
N ILE A 44 7.94 17.98 -11.59
CA ILE A 44 7.99 18.05 -10.13
C ILE A 44 6.57 17.99 -9.51
N ARG A 45 5.60 18.64 -10.14
CA ARG A 45 4.20 18.59 -9.69
C ARG A 45 3.54 17.25 -9.97
N ILE A 46 3.78 16.66 -11.14
CA ILE A 46 3.26 15.32 -11.46
C ILE A 46 3.76 14.29 -10.46
N THR A 47 5.06 14.30 -10.20
CA THR A 47 5.68 13.33 -9.29
C THR A 47 5.24 13.54 -7.84
N GLY A 48 5.13 14.78 -7.37
CA GLY A 48 4.58 15.06 -6.03
C GLY A 48 3.11 14.69 -5.89
N SER A 49 2.28 14.96 -6.91
CA SER A 49 0.87 14.56 -6.94
C SER A 49 0.72 13.04 -6.93
N ASN A 50 1.53 12.33 -7.73
CA ASN A 50 1.57 10.87 -7.79
C ASN A 50 2.05 10.26 -6.46
N TYR A 51 3.07 10.85 -5.82
CA TYR A 51 3.58 10.40 -4.52
C TYR A 51 2.49 10.43 -3.45
N GLN A 52 1.89 11.61 -3.23
CA GLN A 52 0.86 11.77 -2.21
C GLN A 52 -0.42 11.00 -2.56
N GLY A 53 -0.84 11.03 -3.83
CA GLY A 53 -2.02 10.30 -4.28
C GLY A 53 -1.87 8.79 -4.09
N SER A 54 -0.69 8.24 -4.39
CA SER A 54 -0.41 6.82 -4.20
C SER A 54 -0.44 6.44 -2.72
N PHE A 55 0.14 7.26 -1.84
CA PHE A 55 0.08 7.06 -0.40
C PHE A 55 -1.36 7.03 0.12
N LEU A 56 -2.18 8.04 -0.21
CA LEU A 56 -3.56 8.11 0.26
C LEU A 56 -4.41 6.95 -0.26
N ALA A 57 -4.28 6.61 -1.54
CA ALA A 57 -5.00 5.48 -2.15
C ALA A 57 -4.54 4.14 -1.56
N TYR A 58 -3.26 4.01 -1.22
CA TYR A 58 -2.72 2.85 -0.52
C TYR A 58 -3.33 2.70 0.88
N VAL A 59 -3.37 3.79 1.67
CA VAL A 59 -3.99 3.80 3.01
C VAL A 59 -5.47 3.44 2.91
N ALA A 60 -6.22 4.04 1.98
CA ALA A 60 -7.62 3.74 1.76
C ALA A 60 -7.84 2.26 1.41
N THR A 61 -6.99 1.70 0.55
CA THR A 61 -7.05 0.27 0.18
C THR A 61 -6.74 -0.63 1.38
N ASN A 62 -5.77 -0.25 2.22
CA ASN A 62 -5.43 -0.98 3.46
C ASN A 62 -6.62 -1.00 4.43
N VAL A 63 -7.31 0.13 4.62
CA VAL A 63 -8.53 0.18 5.44
C VAL A 63 -9.62 -0.73 4.90
N CYS A 64 -9.85 -0.73 3.59
CA CYS A 64 -10.82 -1.64 2.99
C CYS A 64 -10.45 -3.10 3.21
N LEU A 65 -9.16 -3.43 3.18
CA LEU A 65 -8.66 -4.78 3.47
C LEU A 65 -8.86 -5.15 4.95
N THR A 66 -8.58 -4.23 5.88
CA THR A 66 -8.81 -4.40 7.31
C THR A 66 -10.29 -4.58 7.61
N ALA A 67 -11.15 -3.71 7.08
CA ALA A 67 -12.60 -3.78 7.23
C ALA A 67 -13.16 -5.09 6.67
N HIS A 68 -12.72 -5.51 5.48
CA HIS A 68 -13.07 -6.80 4.90
C HIS A 68 -12.77 -7.95 5.88
N ARG A 69 -11.57 -7.99 6.46
CA ARG A 69 -11.21 -9.04 7.44
C ARG A 69 -12.05 -8.98 8.70
N LEU A 70 -12.27 -7.78 9.23
CA LEU A 70 -13.10 -7.58 10.40
C LEU A 70 -14.51 -8.14 10.17
N PHE A 71 -15.13 -7.86 9.03
CA PHE A 71 -16.44 -8.44 8.67
C PHE A 71 -16.44 -9.96 8.62
N TYR A 72 -15.41 -10.57 8.01
CA TYR A 72 -15.30 -12.04 7.95
C TYR A 72 -15.07 -12.69 9.32
N THR A 73 -14.33 -12.03 10.22
CA THR A 73 -14.07 -12.54 11.57
C THR A 73 -15.29 -12.40 12.48
N LEU A 74 -15.97 -11.26 12.42
CA LEU A 74 -17.15 -11.00 13.24
C LEU A 74 -18.36 -11.82 12.78
N LEU A 75 -18.65 -11.79 11.47
CA LEU A 75 -19.88 -12.28 10.86
C LEU A 75 -19.63 -13.29 9.73
N PRO A 76 -19.04 -14.47 10.01
CA PRO A 76 -18.61 -15.42 8.98
C PRO A 76 -19.76 -15.92 8.09
N LEU A 77 -20.99 -16.03 8.62
CA LEU A 77 -22.16 -16.48 7.87
C LEU A 77 -22.75 -15.39 6.96
N GLN A 78 -22.81 -14.15 7.44
CA GLN A 78 -23.39 -13.03 6.69
C GLN A 78 -22.39 -12.41 5.70
N ALA A 79 -21.09 -12.46 6.00
CA ALA A 79 -20.04 -11.90 5.15
C ALA A 79 -20.10 -12.43 3.70
N ARG A 80 -20.46 -13.70 3.52
CA ARG A 80 -20.61 -14.32 2.19
C ARG A 80 -21.72 -13.73 1.34
N PHE A 81 -22.80 -13.26 1.98
CA PHE A 81 -23.91 -12.63 1.28
C PHE A 81 -23.64 -11.15 1.01
N ILE A 82 -22.92 -10.49 1.91
CA ILE A 82 -22.60 -9.07 1.80
C ILE A 82 -21.47 -8.85 0.79
N LEU A 83 -20.37 -9.61 0.83
CA LEU A 83 -19.21 -9.37 -0.05
C LEU A 83 -19.33 -10.06 -1.41
N LYS A 84 -20.28 -9.58 -2.21
CA LYS A 84 -20.45 -10.01 -3.61
C LYS A 84 -19.34 -9.44 -4.50
N LYS A 85 -19.07 -10.12 -5.62
CA LYS A 85 -18.14 -9.64 -6.68
C LYS A 85 -18.44 -8.23 -7.19
N SER A 86 -19.71 -7.83 -7.20
CA SER A 86 -20.12 -6.47 -7.58
C SER A 86 -19.57 -5.41 -6.63
N ILE A 87 -19.59 -5.67 -5.32
CA ILE A 87 -19.06 -4.76 -4.30
C ILE A 87 -17.54 -4.65 -4.40
N LEU A 88 -16.84 -5.74 -4.69
CA LEU A 88 -15.40 -5.68 -4.98
C LEU A 88 -15.12 -4.75 -6.16
N LYS A 89 -15.79 -4.95 -7.29
CA LYS A 89 -15.60 -4.11 -8.48
C LYS A 89 -15.91 -2.64 -8.19
N ALA A 90 -16.99 -2.36 -7.46
CA ALA A 90 -17.34 -1.02 -7.05
C ALA A 90 -16.28 -0.38 -6.14
N CYS A 91 -15.76 -1.15 -5.16
CA CYS A 91 -14.69 -0.70 -4.26
C CYS A 91 -13.40 -0.39 -5.03
N ILE A 92 -12.96 -1.29 -5.92
CA ILE A 92 -11.79 -1.08 -6.77
C ILE A 92 -11.96 0.16 -7.65
N LEU A 93 -13.10 0.28 -8.32
CA LEU A 93 -13.39 1.41 -9.20
C LEU A 93 -13.41 2.72 -8.41
N SER A 94 -13.97 2.71 -7.20
CA SER A 94 -13.97 3.86 -6.30
C SER A 94 -12.57 4.27 -5.88
N MET A 95 -11.67 3.33 -5.58
CA MET A 95 -10.27 3.62 -5.24
C MET A 95 -9.50 4.22 -6.41
N ILE A 96 -9.68 3.67 -7.61
CA ILE A 96 -9.06 4.20 -8.83
C ILE A 96 -9.59 5.60 -9.16
N ALA A 97 -10.91 5.79 -9.08
CA ALA A 97 -11.55 7.08 -9.30
C ALA A 97 -11.07 8.13 -8.27
N PHE A 98 -10.97 7.74 -7.00
CA PHE A 98 -10.42 8.59 -5.94
C PHE A 98 -8.98 9.00 -6.24
N TYR A 99 -8.12 8.05 -6.61
CA TYR A 99 -6.73 8.32 -6.97
C TYR A 99 -6.62 9.31 -8.14
N ILE A 100 -7.35 9.05 -9.24
CA ILE A 100 -7.33 9.92 -10.43
C ILE A 100 -7.84 11.32 -10.06
N ALA A 101 -8.96 11.41 -9.34
CA ALA A 101 -9.53 12.69 -8.92
C ALA A 101 -8.54 13.48 -8.04
N TYR A 102 -7.88 12.81 -7.09
CA TYR A 102 -6.88 13.43 -6.23
C TYR A 102 -5.66 13.93 -7.01
N VAL A 103 -5.12 13.14 -7.92
CA VAL A 103 -3.99 13.55 -8.78
C VAL A 103 -4.40 14.72 -9.67
N CYS A 104 -5.55 14.65 -10.32
CA CYS A 104 -6.06 15.76 -11.13
C CYS A 104 -6.24 17.04 -10.30
N PHE A 105 -6.77 16.93 -9.08
CA PHE A 105 -6.94 18.05 -8.16
C PHE A 105 -5.59 18.68 -7.74
N THR A 106 -4.60 17.85 -7.41
CA THR A 106 -3.25 18.29 -6.98
C THR A 106 -2.34 18.77 -8.12
N LEU A 107 -2.73 18.52 -9.37
CA LEU A 107 -2.11 19.13 -10.55
C LEU A 107 -2.62 20.56 -10.82
N THR A 108 -3.77 20.94 -10.26
CA THR A 108 -4.32 22.30 -10.45
C THR A 108 -3.53 23.35 -9.64
N PRO A 109 -3.64 24.65 -9.96
CA PRO A 109 -3.03 25.70 -9.14
C PRO A 109 -3.68 25.88 -7.76
N LEU A 110 -4.74 25.14 -7.44
CA LEU A 110 -5.52 25.26 -6.21
C LEU A 110 -4.90 24.50 -5.03
N ALA A 111 -4.23 23.39 -5.33
CA ALA A 111 -3.64 22.43 -4.42
C ALA A 111 -2.40 21.85 -5.11
N SER A 112 -1.24 21.80 -4.45
CA SER A 112 -0.06 21.21 -5.09
C SER A 112 0.86 20.54 -4.07
N VAL A 113 1.33 19.35 -4.44
CA VAL A 113 2.40 18.63 -3.77
C VAL A 113 3.59 18.65 -4.72
N VAL A 114 4.72 19.12 -4.22
CA VAL A 114 5.89 19.46 -5.03
C VAL A 114 7.10 18.74 -4.45
N TYR A 115 7.91 18.15 -5.31
CA TYR A 115 9.19 17.59 -4.92
C TYR A 115 10.30 18.66 -4.97
N CYS A 116 11.13 18.75 -3.93
CA CYS A 116 12.28 19.66 -3.90
C CYS A 116 13.56 18.89 -4.27
N PRO A 117 14.15 19.09 -5.46
CA PRO A 117 15.37 18.36 -5.86
C PRO A 117 16.57 18.67 -4.97
N ALA A 118 16.69 19.91 -4.48
CA ALA A 118 17.83 20.34 -3.68
C ALA A 118 17.88 19.68 -2.30
N GLN A 119 16.73 19.25 -1.77
CA GLN A 119 16.60 18.69 -0.42
C GLN A 119 16.02 17.26 -0.42
N ILE A 120 15.75 16.69 -1.60
CA ILE A 120 15.28 15.32 -1.82
C ILE A 120 14.05 14.98 -0.96
N PHE A 121 13.05 15.86 -0.96
CA PHE A 121 11.83 15.66 -0.16
C PHE A 121 10.60 16.24 -0.84
N PHE A 122 9.42 15.75 -0.45
CA PHE A 122 8.13 16.25 -0.91
C PHE A 122 7.57 17.23 0.12
N TYR A 123 6.97 18.32 -0.36
CA TYR A 123 6.30 19.29 0.50
C TYR A 123 5.00 19.78 -0.11
N PHE A 124 4.11 20.26 0.76
CA PHE A 124 2.87 20.90 0.35
C PHE A 124 3.13 22.37 0.02
N GLU A 125 2.88 22.77 -1.22
CA GLU A 125 3.04 24.16 -1.62
C GLU A 125 1.92 25.01 -1.02
N ARG A 126 2.24 26.23 -0.57
CA ARG A 126 1.26 27.15 0.05
C ARG A 126 0.25 27.63 -0.99
N ARG A 127 -0.86 26.90 -1.11
CA ARG A 127 -1.98 27.16 -2.03
C ARG A 127 -3.29 27.31 -1.27
N ARG A 128 -4.35 27.71 -1.98
CA ARG A 128 -5.68 28.00 -1.39
C ARG A 128 -6.24 26.83 -0.58
N PHE A 129 -6.01 25.60 -1.02
CA PHE A 129 -6.48 24.38 -0.34
C PHE A 129 -5.40 23.64 0.45
N LEU A 130 -4.32 24.32 0.87
CA LEU A 130 -3.27 23.71 1.70
C LEU A 130 -3.86 23.03 2.95
N GLY A 131 -4.73 23.73 3.69
CA GLY A 131 -5.34 23.18 4.90
C GLY A 131 -6.16 21.91 4.65
N PHE A 132 -6.83 21.83 3.51
CA PHE A 132 -7.58 20.63 3.13
C PHE A 132 -6.67 19.42 2.91
N ILE A 133 -5.56 19.59 2.17
CA ILE A 133 -4.60 18.50 1.94
C ILE A 133 -3.91 18.08 3.24
N GLN A 134 -3.55 19.04 4.10
CA GLN A 134 -2.97 18.76 5.41
C GLN A 134 -3.91 17.94 6.29
N VAL A 135 -5.19 18.32 6.34
CA VAL A 135 -6.22 17.55 7.07
C VAL A 135 -6.36 16.15 6.48
N MET A 136 -6.40 15.99 5.14
CA MET A 136 -6.44 14.67 4.53
C MET A 136 -5.23 13.81 4.92
N ASN A 137 -4.03 14.38 4.90
CA ASN A 137 -2.82 13.68 5.30
C ASN A 137 -2.85 13.27 6.78
N GLN A 138 -3.26 14.18 7.66
CA GLN A 138 -3.40 13.89 9.09
C GLN A 138 -4.46 12.80 9.35
N VAL A 139 -5.62 12.89 8.70
CA VAL A 139 -6.65 11.86 8.77
C VAL A 139 -6.10 10.52 8.30
N SER A 140 -5.32 10.47 7.22
CA SER A 140 -4.67 9.25 6.76
C SER A 140 -3.69 8.69 7.79
N ASN A 141 -2.87 9.52 8.44
CA ASN A 141 -1.98 9.07 9.51
C ASN A 141 -2.77 8.43 10.67
N PHE A 142 -3.83 9.10 11.13
CA PHE A 142 -4.72 8.56 12.17
C PHE A 142 -5.38 7.26 11.77
N VAL A 143 -5.81 7.15 10.51
CA VAL A 143 -6.41 5.94 9.97
C VAL A 143 -5.41 4.78 9.95
N VAL A 144 -4.15 5.03 9.56
CA VAL A 144 -3.10 4.00 9.59
C VAL A 144 -2.86 3.48 11.01
N GLY A 145 -2.73 4.37 11.99
CA GLY A 145 -2.45 3.96 13.37
C GLY A 145 -3.69 3.45 14.11
N VAL A 146 -4.67 4.33 14.29
CA VAL A 146 -5.78 4.10 15.23
C VAL A 146 -6.79 3.11 14.68
N VAL A 147 -7.22 3.27 13.43
CA VAL A 147 -8.28 2.43 12.85
C VAL A 147 -7.79 1.00 12.65
N ASN A 148 -6.58 0.80 12.12
CA ASN A 148 -6.05 -0.54 11.93
C ASN A 148 -5.72 -1.23 13.26
N VAL A 149 -5.03 -0.56 14.19
CA VAL A 149 -4.71 -1.16 15.50
C VAL A 149 -5.98 -1.55 16.23
N SER A 150 -6.98 -0.67 16.30
CA SER A 150 -8.26 -0.99 16.95
C SER A 150 -8.99 -2.15 16.26
N ALA A 151 -9.02 -2.19 14.93
CA ALA A 151 -9.62 -3.30 14.19
C ALA A 151 -8.89 -4.62 14.44
N TYR A 152 -7.54 -4.63 14.49
CA TYR A 152 -6.76 -5.82 14.83
C TYR A 152 -7.03 -6.27 16.27
N THR A 153 -7.11 -5.34 17.23
CA THR A 153 -7.47 -5.67 18.62
C THR A 153 -8.85 -6.31 18.70
N VAL A 154 -9.85 -5.78 17.99
CA VAL A 154 -11.21 -6.37 17.94
C VAL A 154 -11.18 -7.75 17.28
N MET A 155 -10.46 -7.92 16.17
CA MET A 155 -10.33 -9.23 15.51
C MET A 155 -9.69 -10.26 16.43
N PHE A 156 -8.62 -9.92 17.15
CA PHE A 156 -7.99 -10.83 18.11
C PHE A 156 -8.88 -11.14 19.30
N GLY A 157 -9.50 -10.11 19.90
CA GLY A 157 -10.41 -10.29 21.02
C GLY A 157 -11.59 -11.19 20.68
N THR A 158 -12.19 -11.02 19.49
CA THR A 158 -13.32 -11.86 19.05
C THR A 158 -12.92 -13.30 18.74
N LEU A 159 -11.75 -13.52 18.13
CA LEU A 159 -11.22 -14.88 17.91
C LEU A 159 -10.88 -15.59 19.24
N PHE A 160 -10.38 -14.84 20.23
CA PHE A 160 -10.07 -15.36 21.56
C PHE A 160 -11.36 -15.73 22.32
N LEU A 161 -12.35 -14.83 22.34
CA LEU A 161 -13.64 -15.06 23.00
C LEU A 161 -14.42 -16.22 22.39
N LYS A 162 -14.33 -16.42 21.06
CA LYS A 162 -14.94 -17.57 20.38
C LYS A 162 -14.21 -18.89 20.63
N GLY A 163 -13.11 -18.89 21.40
CA GLY A 163 -12.29 -20.09 21.67
C GLY A 163 -11.64 -20.68 20.41
N THR A 164 -11.61 -19.93 19.31
CA THR A 164 -11.13 -20.42 18.01
C THR A 164 -9.61 -20.30 17.89
N LEU A 165 -8.97 -19.47 18.73
CA LEU A 165 -7.53 -19.40 18.89
C LEU A 165 -7.08 -20.43 19.93
N THR A 166 -6.91 -21.67 19.50
CA THR A 166 -6.35 -22.72 20.38
C THR A 166 -4.82 -22.71 20.38
N PHE A 167 -4.17 -21.94 19.49
CA PHE A 167 -2.72 -21.87 19.29
C PHE A 167 -2.03 -23.23 19.13
N THR A 168 -2.79 -24.29 18.82
CA THR A 168 -2.28 -25.65 18.67
C THR A 168 -1.68 -25.87 17.28
N HIS A 169 -2.19 -25.17 16.27
CA HIS A 169 -1.77 -25.32 14.88
C HIS A 169 -0.81 -24.21 14.45
N ASN A 170 0.32 -24.61 13.86
CA ASN A 170 1.34 -23.71 13.30
C ASN A 170 0.79 -22.68 12.29
N ASN A 171 -0.29 -23.00 11.57
CA ASN A 171 -0.89 -22.05 10.63
C ASN A 171 -1.65 -20.92 11.33
N GLU A 172 -2.32 -21.20 12.45
CA GLU A 172 -3.03 -20.19 13.24
C GLU A 172 -2.04 -19.24 13.89
N ILE A 173 -1.00 -19.78 14.54
CA ILE A 173 0.08 -18.99 15.15
C ILE A 173 0.69 -18.03 14.12
N ARG A 174 0.98 -18.51 12.91
CA ARG A 174 1.59 -17.69 11.85
C ARG A 174 0.69 -16.54 11.39
N MET A 175 -0.62 -16.78 11.24
CA MET A 175 -1.57 -15.74 10.83
C MET A 175 -1.74 -14.69 11.94
N THR A 176 -1.79 -15.11 13.20
CA THR A 176 -1.88 -14.22 14.36
C THR A 176 -0.61 -13.39 14.53
N LEU A 177 0.56 -14.03 14.46
CA LEU A 177 1.84 -13.34 14.55
C LEU A 177 2.00 -12.32 13.42
N GLN A 178 1.59 -12.68 12.20
CA GLN A 178 1.60 -11.75 11.07
C GLN A 178 0.79 -10.49 11.36
N ALA A 179 -0.46 -10.63 11.79
CA ALA A 179 -1.33 -9.48 12.06
C ALA A 179 -0.83 -8.67 13.27
N ALA A 180 -0.27 -9.31 14.30
CA ALA A 180 0.33 -8.62 15.43
C ALA A 180 1.56 -7.79 15.02
N VAL A 181 2.46 -8.36 14.20
CA VAL A 181 3.64 -7.67 13.69
C VAL A 181 3.24 -6.49 12.81
N VAL A 182 2.28 -6.67 11.89
CA VAL A 182 1.76 -5.58 11.05
C VAL A 182 1.18 -4.46 11.91
N SER A 183 0.31 -4.78 12.85
CA SER A 183 -0.31 -3.79 13.75
C SER A 183 0.73 -3.02 14.59
N PHE A 184 1.75 -3.72 15.08
CA PHE A 184 2.85 -3.10 15.81
C PHE A 184 3.62 -2.08 14.96
N PHE A 185 3.97 -2.44 13.72
CA PHE A 185 4.66 -1.51 12.83
C PHE A 185 3.76 -0.34 12.39
N GLU A 186 2.47 -0.57 12.11
CA GLU A 186 1.53 0.51 11.81
C GLU A 186 1.43 1.52 12.96
N LEU A 187 1.42 1.05 14.21
CA LEU A 187 1.47 1.91 15.39
C LEU A 187 2.79 2.70 15.46
N LEU A 188 3.94 2.06 15.20
CA LEU A 188 5.23 2.74 15.18
C LEU A 188 5.29 3.83 14.11
N PHE A 189 4.83 3.56 12.88
CA PHE A 189 4.78 4.55 11.82
C PHE A 189 3.82 5.70 12.15
N PHE A 190 2.66 5.41 12.73
CA PHE A 190 1.75 6.43 13.22
C PHE A 190 2.40 7.34 14.27
N LEU A 191 3.04 6.75 15.29
CA LEU A 191 3.72 7.53 16.32
C LEU A 191 4.84 8.39 15.73
N TYR A 192 5.59 7.84 14.76
CA TYR A 192 6.61 8.58 14.03
C TYR A 192 6.01 9.74 13.21
N TRP A 193 4.95 9.53 12.44
CA TRP A 193 4.38 10.58 11.60
C TRP A 193 3.66 11.68 12.39
N GLU A 194 3.00 11.34 13.49
CA GLU A 194 2.26 12.31 14.29
C GLU A 194 3.16 13.07 15.28
N TYR A 195 4.13 12.38 15.91
CA TYR A 195 4.95 12.96 16.98
C TYR A 195 6.44 13.10 16.65
N GLY A 196 6.93 12.38 15.64
CA GLY A 196 8.34 12.41 15.21
C GLY A 196 8.87 13.80 14.81
N PRO A 197 8.07 14.69 14.19
CA PRO A 197 8.53 16.05 13.87
C PRO A 197 8.96 16.88 15.08
N SER A 198 8.59 16.50 16.31
CA SER A 198 8.95 17.20 17.54
C SER A 198 10.26 16.70 18.17
N SER A 199 10.96 15.76 17.54
CA SER A 199 12.08 15.00 18.14
C SER A 199 13.42 15.75 18.23
N GLY A 200 13.49 17.01 17.80
CA GLY A 200 14.72 17.81 17.87
C GLY A 200 15.84 17.36 16.92
N LEU A 201 15.54 16.45 15.97
CA LEU A 201 16.45 16.06 14.90
C LEU A 201 16.75 17.25 13.99
N SER A 202 17.92 17.25 13.32
CA SER A 202 18.21 18.25 12.30
C SER A 202 17.23 18.09 11.12
N GLU A 203 16.89 19.21 10.47
CA GLU A 203 15.91 19.22 9.36
C GLU A 203 16.26 18.22 8.25
N PHE A 204 17.55 18.01 7.99
CA PHE A 204 18.01 17.06 6.99
C PHE A 204 17.62 15.62 7.35
N TRP A 205 17.96 15.16 8.56
CA TRP A 205 17.65 13.79 8.99
C TRP A 205 16.15 13.55 9.09
N GLN A 206 15.38 14.55 9.53
CA GLN A 206 13.94 14.46 9.56
C GLN A 206 13.35 14.22 8.17
N ARG A 207 13.76 15.00 7.15
CA ARG A 207 13.29 14.83 5.76
C ARG A 207 13.67 13.47 5.18
N VAL A 208 14.88 13.00 5.47
CA VAL A 208 15.35 11.67 5.04
C VAL A 208 14.48 10.58 5.67
N CYS A 209 14.24 10.65 6.99
CA CYS A 209 13.40 9.69 7.69
C CYS A 209 11.94 9.74 7.19
N ASP A 210 11.38 10.91 6.89
CA ASP A 210 10.03 11.04 6.34
C ASP A 210 9.91 10.33 4.99
N GLY A 211 10.87 10.55 4.08
CA GLY A 211 10.90 9.87 2.78
C GLY A 211 11.00 8.35 2.89
N TYR A 212 11.95 7.85 3.70
CA TYR A 212 12.16 6.40 3.86
C TYR A 212 11.05 5.71 4.66
N SER A 213 10.45 6.39 5.65
CA SER A 213 9.38 5.82 6.48
C SER A 213 8.18 5.39 5.64
N ILE A 214 7.80 6.18 4.62
CA ILE A 214 6.69 5.86 3.71
C ILE A 214 7.00 4.64 2.84
N LEU A 215 8.25 4.51 2.35
CA LEU A 215 8.67 3.34 1.58
C LEU A 215 8.67 2.07 2.44
N LEU A 216 9.27 2.16 3.62
CA LEU A 216 9.29 1.06 4.59
C LEU A 216 7.88 0.66 5.01
N TYR A 217 6.98 1.62 5.16
CA TYR A 217 5.57 1.35 5.46
C TYR A 217 4.92 0.48 4.38
N PHE A 218 5.14 0.76 3.10
CA PHE A 218 4.60 -0.08 2.02
C PHE A 218 5.16 -1.50 2.04
N ASP A 219 6.46 -1.64 2.28
CA ASP A 219 7.13 -2.93 2.32
C ASP A 219 6.65 -3.77 3.52
N VAL A 220 6.61 -3.16 4.70
CA VAL A 220 6.17 -3.82 5.94
C VAL A 220 4.74 -4.30 5.85
N LEU A 221 3.87 -3.60 5.12
CA LEU A 221 2.50 -4.05 4.92
C LEU A 221 2.38 -5.14 3.87
N ILE A 222 3.13 -5.11 2.76
CA ILE A 222 3.02 -6.10 1.69
C ILE A 222 3.78 -7.40 2.01
N LEU A 223 4.99 -7.30 2.56
CA LEU A 223 5.90 -8.42 2.79
C LEU A 223 5.28 -9.57 3.58
N PRO A 224 4.57 -9.33 4.69
CA PRO A 224 4.02 -10.41 5.48
C PRO A 224 2.97 -11.21 4.69
N TYR A 225 2.19 -10.56 3.81
CA TYR A 225 1.27 -11.27 2.91
C TYR A 225 2.01 -12.12 1.89
N MET A 226 3.08 -11.58 1.29
CA MET A 226 3.89 -12.34 0.33
C MET A 226 4.59 -13.55 0.97
N ILE A 227 5.09 -13.40 2.20
CA ILE A 227 5.83 -14.46 2.90
C ILE A 227 4.89 -15.53 3.46
N SER A 228 3.75 -15.14 4.03
CA SER A 228 2.88 -16.08 4.76
C SER A 228 1.78 -16.70 3.91
N ASN A 229 1.30 -16.04 2.86
CA ASN A 229 0.19 -16.55 2.06
C ASN A 229 0.66 -17.58 1.01
N LYS A 230 0.39 -18.87 1.27
CA LYS A 230 0.71 -19.98 0.37
C LYS A 230 0.05 -19.83 -1.01
N SER A 231 -1.16 -19.27 -1.07
CA SER A 231 -1.87 -19.02 -2.34
C SER A 231 -1.09 -18.03 -3.20
N VAL A 232 -0.72 -16.89 -2.61
CA VAL A 232 0.09 -15.85 -3.28
C VAL A 232 1.44 -16.41 -3.74
N LYS A 233 2.13 -17.18 -2.89
CA LYS A 233 3.38 -17.87 -3.27
C LYS A 233 3.18 -18.82 -4.45
N SER A 234 2.08 -19.58 -4.46
CA SER A 234 1.81 -20.53 -5.55
C SER A 234 1.52 -19.81 -6.88
N GLU A 235 0.77 -18.70 -6.85
CA GLU A 235 0.48 -17.89 -8.04
C GLU A 235 1.73 -17.16 -8.55
N LEU A 236 2.54 -16.57 -7.66
CA LEU A 236 3.83 -15.97 -8.02
C LEU A 236 4.77 -17.01 -8.64
N ASN A 237 4.87 -18.20 -8.05
CA ASN A 237 5.69 -19.29 -8.59
C ASN A 237 5.18 -19.75 -9.96
N LYS A 238 3.87 -19.80 -10.20
CA LYS A 238 3.30 -20.13 -11.52
C LYS A 238 3.70 -19.07 -12.55
N ILE A 239 3.56 -17.78 -12.23
CA ILE A 239 3.93 -16.68 -13.13
C ILE A 239 5.43 -16.76 -13.46
N PHE A 240 6.27 -16.94 -12.44
CA PHE A 240 7.73 -17.00 -12.62
C PHE A 240 8.16 -18.26 -13.40
N SER A 241 7.54 -19.41 -13.14
CA SER A 241 7.85 -20.67 -13.82
C SER A 241 7.37 -20.69 -15.27
N ARG A 242 6.22 -20.05 -15.56
CA ARG A 242 5.68 -19.93 -16.92
C ARG A 242 6.59 -19.06 -17.79
N LYS A 243 7.06 -17.92 -17.24
CA LYS A 243 8.05 -17.06 -17.88
C LYS A 243 9.36 -17.80 -18.19
N ARG A 244 9.78 -18.74 -17.32
CA ARG A 244 10.98 -19.56 -17.53
C ARG A 244 10.83 -20.57 -18.67
N ARG A 245 9.64 -21.19 -18.86
CA ARG A 245 9.40 -22.13 -19.96
C ARG A 245 9.36 -21.45 -21.33
N ASP A 246 8.77 -20.27 -21.41
CA ASP A 246 8.68 -19.53 -22.68
C ASP A 246 10.04 -19.02 -23.14
N SER A 247 10.97 -18.72 -22.22
CA SER A 247 12.36 -18.38 -22.54
C SER A 247 13.19 -19.56 -23.03
N THR A 248 12.96 -20.78 -22.56
CA THR A 248 13.70 -21.98 -23.02
C THR A 248 13.18 -22.51 -24.36
N ALA A 249 11.89 -22.30 -24.67
CA ALA A 249 11.31 -22.74 -25.95
C ALA A 249 11.82 -21.91 -27.15
N LYS A 250 12.18 -20.64 -26.96
CA LYS A 250 12.70 -19.76 -28.03
C LYS A 250 14.17 -20.00 -28.39
N THR A 251 14.95 -20.68 -27.56
CA THR A 251 16.38 -20.96 -27.82
C THR A 251 16.61 -22.21 -28.67
N TRP A 252 15.57 -23.00 -28.97
CA TRP A 252 15.67 -24.24 -29.75
C TRP A 252 15.22 -24.14 -31.21
N SER A 253 14.72 -22.98 -31.66
CA SER A 253 14.38 -22.75 -33.06
C SER A 253 15.50 -22.00 -33.79
N HIS A 254 16.69 -22.61 -33.86
CA HIS A 254 17.67 -22.20 -34.87
C HIS A 254 17.36 -22.98 -36.17
N PRO A 255 16.98 -22.31 -37.28
CA PRO A 255 16.74 -23.00 -38.54
C PRO A 255 18.07 -23.53 -39.07
N ARG A 256 18.14 -24.85 -39.32
CA ARG A 256 19.23 -25.43 -40.11
C ARG A 256 19.13 -24.84 -41.51
N MET A 257 20.17 -24.16 -41.96
CA MET A 257 20.29 -23.78 -43.37
C MET A 257 20.45 -25.07 -44.20
N PRO A 258 19.69 -25.24 -45.29
CA PRO A 258 19.97 -26.28 -46.26
C PRO A 258 21.23 -25.90 -47.04
N LEU A 259 22.16 -26.87 -47.13
CA LEU A 259 23.29 -26.89 -48.06
C LEU A 259 22.81 -27.30 -49.45
#